data_AF-A0A285X0J8-F1
#
_entry.id   AF-A0A285X0J8-F1
#
_cell.length_a   1.000
_cell.length_b   1.000
_cell.length_c   1.000
_cell.angle_alpha   90.00
_cell.angle_beta   90.00
_cell.angle_gamma   90.00
#
_symmetry.space_group_name_H-M   'P 1'
#
loop_
_entity.id
_entity.type
_entity.pdbx_description
1 polymer ?
#
loop_
_entity_poly.entity_id
_entity_poly.type
_entity_poly.pdbx_seq_one_letter_code
_entity_poly.pdbx_strand_id
1 'polypeptide(L)'
;MDLYNTPLLEKTREDKQTAPTIKEAIKGVKLEFYYTGKRFNKYLIELNVCSLIEDHTENLFLRHCTYRGSPEQWKGVIINQVKKQLQDLEVEEGFIKSETRYLEVTPEQHLEKESFENLYRILMVKVNKKKDENNSL
;
A
#
# COMPACT_ATOMS: atom_id res chain seq x y z
N MET A 1 29.21 -1.71 9.31
CA MET A 1 27.79 -1.31 9.15
C MET A 1 27.61 -0.03 9.95
N ASP A 2 27.29 1.09 9.29
CA ASP A 2 26.97 2.32 9.99
C ASP A 2 25.71 2.13 10.82
N LEU A 3 25.84 2.29 12.15
CA LEU A 3 24.74 2.20 13.12
C LEU A 3 23.60 3.21 12.84
N TYR A 4 23.83 4.17 11.95
CA TYR A 4 22.92 5.25 11.59
C TYR A 4 22.09 4.98 10.33
N ASN A 5 22.38 3.90 9.59
CA ASN A 5 21.69 3.60 8.33
C ASN A 5 20.90 2.28 8.39
N THR A 6 20.12 2.12 9.46
CA THR A 6 19.20 0.99 9.61
C THR A 6 18.12 1.11 8.54
N PRO A 7 17.89 0.07 7.70
CA PRO A 7 16.86 0.13 6.67
C PRO A 7 15.47 0.36 7.28
N LEU A 8 14.55 0.93 6.50
CA LEU A 8 13.14 0.99 6.85
C LEU A 8 12.57 -0.43 6.85
N LEU A 9 12.26 -0.93 8.04
CA LEU A 9 11.72 -2.27 8.25
C LEU A 9 10.23 -2.19 8.59
N GLU A 10 9.46 -3.12 8.02
CA GLU A 10 8.04 -3.30 8.34
C GLU A 10 7.90 -3.66 9.83
N LYS A 11 6.98 -2.99 10.51
CA LYS A 11 6.65 -3.21 11.93
C LYS A 11 5.27 -3.81 12.09
N THR A 12 4.33 -3.35 11.28
CA THR A 12 2.95 -3.84 11.25
C THR A 12 2.49 -3.88 9.80
N ARG A 13 1.56 -4.80 9.54
CA ARG A 13 0.84 -4.96 8.28
C ARG A 13 -0.60 -5.36 8.58
N GLU A 14 -1.54 -4.66 7.99
CA GLU A 14 -2.96 -5.00 7.99
C GLU A 14 -3.45 -5.07 6.54
N ASP A 15 -3.97 -6.23 6.16
CA ASP A 15 -4.54 -6.46 4.83
C ASP A 15 -6.06 -6.67 4.95
N LYS A 16 -6.83 -6.04 4.05
CA LYS A 16 -8.28 -6.22 3.90
C LYS A 16 -8.60 -6.41 2.43
N GLN A 17 -9.40 -7.41 2.11
CA GLN A 17 -9.71 -7.75 0.73
C GLN A 17 -11.10 -8.35 0.57
N THR A 18 -11.74 -8.08 -0.56
CA THR A 18 -13.06 -8.61 -0.94
C THR A 18 -12.97 -9.98 -1.63
N ALA A 19 -11.81 -10.31 -2.21
CA ALA A 19 -11.49 -11.58 -2.85
C ALA A 19 -10.10 -12.07 -2.40
N PRO A 20 -9.78 -13.38 -2.47
CA PRO A 20 -8.48 -13.90 -2.05
C PRO A 20 -7.32 -13.47 -2.97
N THR A 21 -7.57 -13.33 -4.27
CA THR A 21 -6.56 -13.05 -5.30
C THR A 21 -7.16 -12.21 -6.43
N ILE A 22 -6.31 -11.61 -7.27
CA ILE A 22 -6.75 -10.89 -8.47
C ILE A 22 -6.80 -11.89 -9.63
N LYS A 23 -8.01 -12.12 -10.17
CA LYS A 23 -8.19 -12.93 -11.38
C LYS A 23 -8.09 -12.04 -12.62
N GLU A 24 -7.45 -12.56 -13.67
CA GLU A 24 -7.35 -11.89 -14.97
C GLU A 24 -6.80 -10.45 -14.87
N ALA A 25 -5.70 -10.26 -14.14
CA ALA A 25 -5.07 -8.94 -13.93
C ALA A 25 -4.82 -8.17 -15.25
N ILE A 26 -4.64 -8.88 -16.37
CA ILE A 26 -4.50 -8.32 -17.73
C ILE A 26 -5.68 -7.44 -18.16
N LYS A 27 -6.87 -7.63 -17.57
CA LYS A 27 -8.06 -6.79 -17.83
C LYS A 27 -7.97 -5.41 -17.17
N GLY A 28 -6.96 -5.19 -16.32
CA GLY A 28 -6.64 -3.92 -15.69
C GLY A 28 -6.76 -3.99 -14.18
N VAL A 29 -5.91 -3.20 -13.54
CA VAL A 29 -5.95 -2.89 -12.11
C VAL A 29 -5.82 -1.38 -11.94
N LYS A 30 -6.52 -0.82 -10.96
CA LYS A 30 -6.34 0.57 -10.55
C LYS A 30 -5.54 0.58 -9.25
N LEU A 31 -4.42 1.32 -9.26
CA LEU A 31 -3.50 1.41 -8.13
C LEU A 31 -3.58 2.81 -7.52
N GLU A 32 -3.87 2.87 -6.22
CA GLU A 32 -3.81 4.10 -5.43
C GLU A 32 -2.95 3.83 -4.19
N PHE A 33 -2.19 4.83 -3.76
CA PHE A 33 -1.49 4.76 -2.49
C PHE A 33 -1.41 6.14 -1.85
N TYR A 34 -1.30 6.14 -0.53
CA TYR A 34 -1.20 7.33 0.31
C TYR A 34 -0.17 7.06 1.39
N TYR A 35 0.50 8.10 1.86
CA TYR A 35 1.48 7.95 2.92
C TYR A 35 1.51 9.14 3.87
N THR A 36 1.94 8.89 5.09
CA THR A 36 2.28 9.92 6.07
C THR A 36 3.53 9.49 6.82
N GLY A 37 4.32 10.46 7.29
CA GLY A 37 5.60 10.19 7.94
C GLY A 37 5.83 11.07 9.14
N LYS A 38 6.44 10.50 10.19
CA LYS A 38 6.89 11.23 11.37
C LYS A 38 8.37 11.01 11.60
N ARG A 39 9.14 12.10 11.72
CA ARG A 39 10.53 12.01 12.19
C ARG A 39 10.54 11.79 13.71
N PHE A 40 11.28 10.78 14.17
CA PHE A 40 11.59 10.62 15.59
C PHE A 40 12.85 11.41 15.96
N ASN A 41 13.85 11.39 15.09
CA ASN A 41 15.08 12.16 15.22
C ASN A 41 15.70 12.40 13.83
N LYS A 42 16.94 12.87 13.79
CA LYS A 42 17.66 13.13 12.52
C LYS A 42 17.83 11.89 11.65
N TYR A 43 17.91 10.70 12.26
CA TYR A 43 18.29 9.44 11.62
C TYR A 43 17.11 8.47 11.42
N LEU A 44 15.99 8.65 12.14
CA LEU A 44 14.89 7.69 12.16
C LEU A 44 13.55 8.34 11.88
N ILE A 45 12.76 7.66 11.04
CA ILE A 45 11.38 7.98 10.73
C ILE A 45 10.45 6.81 11.05
N GLU A 46 9.19 7.12 11.29
CA GLU A 46 8.04 6.24 11.07
C GLU A 46 7.39 6.63 9.75
N LEU A 47 7.11 5.65 8.90
CA LEU A 47 6.40 5.83 7.65
C LEU A 47 5.17 4.93 7.66
N ASN A 48 3.99 5.52 7.53
CA ASN A 48 2.74 4.78 7.36
C ASN A 48 2.34 4.87 5.89
N VAL A 49 2.00 3.73 5.30
CA VAL A 49 1.70 3.62 3.87
C VAL A 49 0.45 2.79 3.71
N CYS A 50 -0.53 3.37 3.02
CA CYS A 50 -1.79 2.74 2.68
C CYS A 50 -1.85 2.57 1.17
N SER A 51 -2.04 1.36 0.67
CA SER A 51 -2.21 1.07 -0.76
C SER A 51 -3.55 0.38 -1.00
N LEU A 52 -4.25 0.83 -2.03
CA LEU A 52 -5.53 0.29 -2.48
C LEU A 52 -5.38 -0.16 -3.93
N ILE A 53 -5.77 -1.39 -4.19
CA ILE A 53 -5.82 -1.97 -5.52
C ILE A 53 -7.28 -2.32 -5.81
N GLU A 54 -7.75 -1.96 -6.98
CA GLU A 54 -9.07 -2.33 -7.49
C GLU A 54 -8.90 -3.11 -8.79
N ASP A 55 -9.54 -4.28 -8.90
CA ASP A 55 -9.51 -5.08 -10.13
C ASP A 55 -10.68 -4.75 -11.07
N HIS A 56 -10.67 -5.35 -12.27
CA HIS A 56 -11.71 -5.16 -13.28
C HIS A 56 -13.12 -5.64 -12.86
N THR A 57 -13.24 -6.41 -11.78
CA THR A 57 -14.51 -6.85 -11.18
C THR A 57 -14.89 -6.04 -9.94
N GLU A 58 -14.22 -4.90 -9.72
CA GLU A 58 -14.42 -4.01 -8.57
C GLU A 58 -14.10 -4.66 -7.21
N ASN A 59 -13.29 -5.74 -7.20
CA ASN A 59 -12.74 -6.22 -5.94
C ASN A 59 -11.73 -5.23 -5.42
N LEU A 60 -11.72 -5.05 -4.10
CA LEU A 60 -10.85 -4.10 -3.43
C LEU A 60 -9.84 -4.85 -2.56
N PHE A 61 -8.59 -4.42 -2.65
CA PHE A 61 -7.47 -4.97 -1.89
C PHE A 61 -6.72 -3.83 -1.24
N LEU A 62 -6.88 -3.68 0.07
CA LEU A 62 -6.29 -2.64 0.90
C LEU A 62 -5.16 -3.23 1.73
N ARG A 63 -4.01 -2.56 1.72
CA ARG A 63 -2.86 -2.87 2.57
C ARG A 63 -2.42 -1.63 3.31
N HIS A 64 -2.26 -1.74 4.62
CA HIS A 64 -1.70 -0.70 5.47
C HIS A 64 -0.48 -1.25 6.22
N CYS A 65 0.67 -0.61 6.02
CA CYS A 65 1.90 -0.97 6.70
C CYS A 65 2.50 0.22 7.44
N THR A 66 3.10 -0.06 8.60
CA THR A 66 3.97 0.89 9.30
C THR A 66 5.41 0.42 9.18
N TYR A 67 6.30 1.31 8.75
CA TYR A 67 7.73 1.09 8.64
C TYR A 67 8.49 1.98 9.62
N ARG A 68 9.64 1.51 10.12
CA ARG A 68 10.57 2.32 10.92
C ARG A 68 12.01 2.10 10.50
N GLY A 69 12.77 3.18 10.35
CA GLY A 69 14.19 3.13 9.99
C GLY A 69 14.70 4.45 9.42
N SER A 70 15.81 4.37 8.68
CA SER A 70 16.47 5.50 8.00
C SER A 70 15.58 6.08 6.89
N PRO A 71 15.52 7.41 6.75
CA PRO A 71 14.72 8.05 5.70
C PRO A 71 15.27 7.84 4.29
N GLU A 72 16.50 7.38 4.08
CA GLU A 72 17.16 7.42 2.76
C GLU A 72 16.43 6.65 1.65
N GLN A 73 15.55 5.71 2.00
CA GLN A 73 14.89 4.81 1.03
C GLN A 73 13.36 4.81 1.11
N TRP A 74 12.75 5.82 1.74
CA TRP A 74 11.31 5.82 2.02
C TRP A 74 10.43 5.67 0.77
N LYS A 75 10.79 6.30 -0.35
CA LYS A 75 10.06 6.16 -1.63
C LYS A 75 10.13 4.73 -2.17
N GLY A 76 11.32 4.12 -2.10
CA GLY A 76 11.54 2.75 -2.55
C GLY A 76 10.71 1.75 -1.74
N VAL A 77 10.53 2.00 -0.43
CA VAL A 77 9.68 1.19 0.44
C VAL A 77 8.21 1.23 0.00
N ILE A 78 7.68 2.41 -0.33
CA ILE A 78 6.29 2.56 -0.82
C ILE A 78 6.09 1.78 -2.12
N ILE A 79 6.97 1.98 -3.10
CA ILE A 79 6.89 1.27 -4.39
C ILE A 79 7.00 -0.26 -4.18
N ASN A 80 7.89 -0.69 -3.29
CA ASN A 80 8.06 -2.10 -2.97
C ASN A 80 6.84 -2.69 -2.23
N GLN A 81 6.14 -1.91 -1.39
CA GLN A 81 4.88 -2.35 -0.79
C GLN A 81 3.84 -2.67 -1.86
N VAL A 82 3.63 -1.76 -2.83
CA VAL A 82 2.67 -1.95 -3.92
C VAL A 82 3.02 -3.18 -4.76
N LYS A 83 4.31 -3.32 -5.14
CA LYS A 83 4.79 -4.52 -5.85
C LYS A 83 4.53 -5.80 -5.08
N LYS A 84 4.89 -5.83 -3.79
CA LYS A 84 4.64 -6.99 -2.92
C LYS A 84 3.16 -7.30 -2.77
N GLN A 85 2.31 -6.26 -2.69
CA GLN A 85 0.86 -6.47 -2.62
C GLN A 85 0.34 -7.15 -3.88
N LEU A 86 0.75 -6.69 -5.07
CA LEU A 86 0.38 -7.37 -6.31
C LEU A 86 0.91 -8.81 -6.37
N GLN A 87 2.15 -9.05 -5.91
CA GLN A 87 2.72 -10.40 -5.84
C GLN A 87 1.92 -11.31 -4.90
N ASP A 88 1.57 -10.82 -3.71
CA ASP A 88 0.78 -11.55 -2.71
C ASP A 88 -0.66 -11.84 -3.21
N LEU A 89 -1.16 -11.06 -4.18
CA LEU A 89 -2.44 -11.24 -4.85
C LEU A 89 -2.36 -12.11 -6.12
N GLU A 90 -1.25 -12.83 -6.29
CA GLU A 90 -0.97 -13.75 -7.41
C GLU A 90 -0.95 -13.09 -8.79
N VAL A 91 -0.62 -11.78 -8.86
CA VAL A 91 -0.45 -11.08 -10.13
C VAL A 91 0.88 -11.48 -10.77
N GLU A 92 0.86 -11.76 -12.06
CA GLU A 92 2.06 -12.16 -12.82
C GLU A 92 3.16 -11.10 -12.80
N GLU A 93 4.43 -11.53 -12.66
CA GLU A 93 5.58 -10.63 -12.53
C GLU A 93 5.72 -9.65 -13.72
N GLY A 94 5.43 -10.12 -14.94
CA GLY A 94 5.46 -9.28 -16.14
C GLY A 94 4.48 -8.12 -16.07
N PHE A 95 3.27 -8.39 -15.56
CA PHE A 95 2.24 -7.37 -15.38
C PHE A 95 2.61 -6.41 -14.25
N ILE A 96 3.12 -6.91 -13.11
CA ILE A 96 3.61 -6.07 -12.01
C ILE A 96 4.68 -5.09 -12.50
N LYS A 97 5.64 -5.57 -13.30
CA LYS A 97 6.68 -4.72 -13.90
C LYS A 97 6.11 -3.67 -14.83
N SER A 98 5.04 -3.98 -15.56
CA SER A 98 4.36 -3.02 -16.44
C SER A 98 3.68 -1.92 -15.63
N GLU A 99 2.80 -2.30 -14.71
CA GLU A 99 1.99 -1.38 -13.91
C GLU A 99 2.82 -0.49 -12.97
N THR A 100 3.94 -1.02 -12.47
CA THR A 100 4.80 -0.29 -11.54
C THR A 100 5.99 0.41 -12.19
N ARG A 101 6.11 0.36 -13.53
CA ARG A 101 7.25 0.94 -14.27
C ARG A 101 7.38 2.44 -14.05
N TYR A 102 6.25 3.13 -14.08
CA TYR A 102 6.16 4.59 -13.99
C TYR A 102 5.52 5.04 -12.67
N LEU A 103 5.48 4.15 -11.68
CA LEU A 103 4.94 4.48 -10.37
C LEU A 103 5.92 5.40 -9.65
N GLU A 104 5.51 6.64 -9.45
CA GLU A 104 6.30 7.66 -8.76
C GLU A 104 5.62 8.09 -7.46
N VAL A 105 6.43 8.34 -6.44
CA VAL A 105 5.94 8.91 -5.18
C VAL A 105 6.03 10.43 -5.23
N THR A 106 4.86 11.06 -5.39
CA THR A 106 4.64 12.50 -5.50
C THR A 106 4.09 13.08 -4.20
N PRO A 107 4.20 14.40 -3.98
CA PRO A 107 3.61 15.06 -2.82
C PRO A 107 2.08 14.95 -2.73
N GLU A 108 1.38 14.64 -3.82
CA GLU A 108 -0.09 14.55 -3.85
C GLU A 108 -0.60 13.33 -3.08
N GLN A 109 0.22 12.28 -2.94
CA GLN A 109 -0.11 11.12 -2.10
C GLN A 109 0.27 11.32 -0.62
N HIS A 110 0.97 12.42 -0.29
CA HIS A 110 1.30 12.74 1.10
C HIS A 110 0.09 13.34 1.81
N LEU A 111 -0.26 12.78 2.95
CA LEU A 111 -1.35 13.28 3.78
C LEU A 111 -0.84 13.64 5.17
N GLU A 112 -1.39 14.72 5.72
CA GLU A 112 -1.28 15.01 7.15
C GLU A 112 -1.87 13.87 7.97
N LYS A 113 -1.33 13.65 9.16
CA LYS A 113 -1.62 12.46 9.98
C LYS A 113 -3.13 12.21 10.15
N GLU A 114 -3.90 13.24 10.50
CA GLU A 114 -5.35 13.12 10.72
C GLU A 114 -6.10 12.79 9.42
N SER A 115 -5.73 13.43 8.30
CA SER A 115 -6.29 13.15 6.98
C SER A 115 -5.98 11.71 6.53
N PHE A 116 -4.77 11.23 6.79
CA PHE A 116 -4.36 9.86 6.52
C PHE A 116 -5.20 8.85 7.32
N GLU A 117 -5.31 9.05 8.64
CA GLU A 117 -6.10 8.17 9.52
C GLU A 117 -7.58 8.14 9.12
N ASN A 118 -8.15 9.30 8.77
CA ASN A 118 -9.52 9.39 8.30
C ASN A 118 -9.72 8.68 6.96
N LEU A 119 -8.82 8.90 6.00
CA LEU A 119 -8.86 8.20 4.70
C LEU A 119 -8.75 6.69 4.89
N TYR A 120 -7.81 6.22 5.72
CA TYR A 120 -7.66 4.79 6.00
C TYR A 120 -8.95 4.17 6.56
N ARG A 121 -9.61 4.84 7.52
CA ARG A 121 -10.91 4.40 8.06
C ARG A 121 -11.98 4.33 6.98
N ILE A 122 -12.06 5.33 6.11
CA ILE A 122 -13.02 5.35 4.99
C ILE A 122 -12.78 4.17 4.05
N LEU A 123 -11.52 3.92 3.68
CA LEU A 123 -11.15 2.80 2.82
C LEU A 123 -11.47 1.45 3.47
N MET A 124 -11.18 1.28 4.76
CA MET A 124 -11.56 0.06 5.49
C MET A 124 -13.07 -0.18 5.47
N VAL A 125 -13.87 0.86 5.72
CA VAL A 125 -15.35 0.75 5.67
C VAL A 125 -15.81 0.38 4.26
N LYS A 126 -15.23 0.98 3.21
CA LYS A 126 -15.54 0.67 1.81
C LYS A 126 -15.27 -0.79 1.49
N VAL A 127 -14.10 -1.32 1.86
CA VAL A 127 -13.72 -2.71 1.61
C VAL A 127 -14.64 -3.69 2.36
N ASN A 128 -14.95 -3.41 3.63
CA ASN A 128 -15.83 -4.28 4.42
C ASN A 128 -17.24 -4.34 3.84
N LYS A 129 -17.83 -3.18 3.46
CA LYS A 129 -19.16 -3.15 2.83
C LYS A 129 -19.21 -3.97 1.54
N LYS A 130 -18.22 -3.78 0.66
CA LYS A 130 -18.14 -4.55 -0.60
C LYS A 130 -17.95 -6.05 -0.34
N LYS A 131 -17.22 -6.41 0.70
CA LYS A 131 -17.06 -7.82 1.12
C LYS A 131 -18.37 -8.43 1.61
N ASP A 132 -19.16 -7.69 2.37
CA ASP A 132 -20.46 -8.16 2.87
C ASP A 132 -21.47 -8.33 1.72
N GLU A 133 -21.45 -7.42 0.74
CA GLU A 133 -22.24 -7.52 -0.51
C GLU A 133 -21.91 -8.81 -1.28
N ASN A 134 -20.62 -9.13 -1.42
CA ASN A 134 -20.16 -10.32 -2.14
C ASN A 134 -20.51 -11.64 -1.42
N ASN A 135 -20.68 -11.63 -0.10
CA ASN A 135 -21.07 -12.81 0.69
C ASN A 135 -22.59 -12.99 0.81
N SER A 136 -23.38 -12.00 0.39
CA SER A 136 -24.84 -12.05 0.47
C SER A 136 -25.51 -12.57 -0.82
N LEU A 137 -24.69 -12.94 -1.81
CA LEU A 137 -25.08 -13.49 -3.11
C LEU A 137 -24.72 -14.98 -3.19
#